data_AF-A0A6D2G151-F1
#
_entry.id   AF-A0A6D2G151-F1
#
_cell.length_a   1.000
_cell.length_b   1.000
_cell.length_c   1.000
_cell.angle_alpha   90.00
_cell.angle_beta   90.00
_cell.angle_gamma   90.00
#
_symmetry.space_group_name_H-M   'P 1'
#
loop_
_entity.id
_entity.type
_entity.pdbx_description
1 polymer ?
#
loop_
_entity_poly.entity_id
_entity_poly.type
_entity_poly.pdbx_seq_one_letter_code
_entity_poly.pdbx_strand_id
1 'polypeptide(L)'
;MVLKEQRFHSIMDIYAFRVIVHDSDTCYRVLGQMHSLYKPRPGRVKDYIAIPKANGYQSLHTSMIGPHGVPVEVQIRTEDMDQMAEMGVAGALGV
;
A
#
# COMPACT_ATOMS: atom_id res chain seq x y z
N MET A 1 -40.55 13.35 -7.14
CA MET A 1 -39.07 13.39 -7.11
C MET A 1 -38.63 13.19 -5.68
N VAL A 2 -38.06 12.02 -5.36
CA VAL A 2 -37.50 11.75 -4.02
C VAL A 2 -36.04 12.21 -4.06
N LEU A 3 -35.73 13.29 -3.35
CA LEU A 3 -34.35 13.73 -3.13
C LEU A 3 -33.66 12.69 -2.25
N LYS A 4 -32.72 11.96 -2.85
CA LYS A 4 -31.88 10.98 -2.15
C LYS A 4 -30.91 11.77 -1.28
N GLU A 5 -31.16 11.83 0.03
CA GLU A 5 -30.18 12.33 1.00
C GLU A 5 -28.96 11.39 0.99
N GLN A 6 -28.01 11.66 0.11
CA GLN A 6 -26.68 11.09 0.22
C GLN A 6 -26.04 11.74 1.44
N ARG A 7 -26.15 11.08 2.60
CA ARG A 7 -25.31 11.39 3.75
C ARG A 7 -23.87 11.24 3.27
N PHE A 8 -23.21 12.38 3.06
CA PHE A 8 -21.77 12.46 2.88
C PHE A 8 -21.15 11.85 4.14
N HIS A 9 -20.80 10.57 4.05
CA HIS A 9 -19.91 9.96 5.02
C HIS A 9 -18.63 10.80 4.94
N SER A 10 -18.30 11.49 6.02
CA SER A 10 -17.19 12.42 6.14
C SER A 10 -16.01 11.93 5.30
N ILE A 11 -15.47 12.81 4.46
CA ILE A 11 -14.21 12.58 3.77
C ILE A 11 -13.18 12.36 4.88
N MET A 12 -12.97 11.11 5.28
CA MET A 12 -11.96 10.76 6.25
C MET A 12 -10.64 11.06 5.55
N ASP A 13 -9.83 11.94 6.13
CA ASP A 13 -8.46 12.10 5.68
C ASP A 13 -7.80 10.71 5.77
N ILE A 14 -7.38 10.14 4.64
CA ILE A 14 -6.61 8.91 4.62
C ILE A 14 -5.22 9.31 4.12
N TYR A 15 -4.22 9.08 4.95
CA TYR A 15 -2.85 9.29 4.53
C TYR A 15 -2.34 8.04 3.83
N ALA A 16 -1.93 8.18 2.57
CA ALA A 16 -1.33 7.11 1.80
C ALA A 16 0.13 7.46 1.48
N PHE A 17 1.06 6.63 1.94
CA PHE A 17 2.48 6.81 1.71
C PHE A 17 3.05 5.68 0.86
N ARG A 18 4.05 6.02 0.05
CA ARG A 18 4.87 5.07 -0.70
C ARG A 18 6.31 5.19 -0.22
N VAL A 19 6.92 4.06 0.10
CA VAL A 19 8.31 3.97 0.54
C VAL A 19 9.08 3.12 -0.45
N ILE A 20 10.06 3.73 -1.11
CA ILE A 20 10.95 3.08 -2.07
C ILE A 20 12.29 2.82 -1.41
N VAL A 21 12.78 1.59 -1.52
CA VAL A 21 14.04 1.13 -0.90
C VAL A 21 14.89 0.34 -1.90
N HIS A 22 16.11 -0.03 -1.53
CA HIS A 22 17.02 -0.72 -2.43
C HIS A 22 16.67 -2.19 -2.69
N ASP A 23 16.29 -2.93 -1.65
CA ASP A 23 16.12 -4.38 -1.72
C ASP A 23 14.90 -4.88 -0.92
N SER A 24 14.53 -6.14 -1.18
CA SER A 24 13.35 -6.76 -0.57
C SER A 24 13.49 -6.98 0.94
N ASP A 25 14.70 -7.25 1.46
CA ASP A 25 14.93 -7.38 2.90
C ASP A 25 14.61 -6.06 3.61
N THR A 26 15.06 -4.95 3.04
CA THR A 26 14.76 -3.60 3.52
C THR A 26 13.26 -3.30 3.48
N CYS A 27 12.50 -3.82 2.50
CA CYS A 27 11.04 -3.68 2.49
C CYS A 27 10.41 -4.26 3.78
N TYR A 28 10.82 -5.46 4.18
CA TYR A 28 10.31 -6.11 5.39
C TYR A 28 10.78 -5.41 6.67
N ARG A 29 12.01 -4.89 6.70
CA ARG A 29 12.49 -4.06 7.83
C ARG A 29 11.65 -2.80 8.00
N VAL A 30 11.35 -2.10 6.91
CA VAL A 30 10.46 -0.92 6.95
C VAL A 30 9.06 -1.31 7.43
N LEU A 31 8.52 -2.45 7.00
CA LEU A 31 7.22 -2.94 7.50
C LEU A 31 7.24 -3.10 9.03
N GLY A 32 8.29 -3.74 9.57
CA GLY A 32 8.49 -3.88 11.01
C GLY A 32 8.57 -2.54 11.74
N GLN A 33 9.30 -1.58 11.18
CA GLN A 33 9.41 -0.22 11.74
C GLN A 33 8.08 0.54 11.70
N MET A 34 7.28 0.38 10.64
CA MET A 34 5.95 0.99 10.57
C MET A 34 5.01 0.41 11.64
N HIS A 35 5.05 -0.91 11.84
CA HIS A 35 4.22 -1.60 12.84
C HIS A 35 4.68 -1.36 14.28
N SER A 36 5.92 -0.93 14.51
CA SER A 36 6.37 -0.49 15.84
C SER A 36 5.89 0.92 16.20
N LEU A 37 5.63 1.77 15.19
CA LEU A 37 5.10 3.12 15.37
C LEU A 37 3.56 3.15 15.47
N TYR A 38 2.88 2.37 14.62
CA TYR A 38 1.43 2.39 14.52
C TYR A 38 0.85 0.97 14.51
N LYS A 39 -0.27 0.78 15.21
CA LYS A 39 -0.92 -0.52 15.29
C LYS A 39 -1.47 -0.94 13.92
N PRO A 40 -1.05 -2.09 13.36
CA PRO A 40 -1.60 -2.58 12.11
C PRO A 40 -3.06 -3.00 12.28
N ARG A 41 -3.86 -2.77 11.25
CA ARG A 41 -5.24 -3.25 11.19
C ARG A 41 -5.23 -4.74 10.84
N PRO A 42 -5.90 -5.61 11.62
CA PRO A 42 -5.94 -7.04 11.34
C PRO A 42 -6.43 -7.34 9.91
N GLY A 43 -5.76 -8.28 9.24
CA GLY A 43 -6.10 -8.70 7.87
C GLY A 43 -5.83 -7.65 6.78
N ARG A 44 -5.11 -6.56 7.09
CA ARG A 44 -4.79 -5.49 6.13
C ARG A 44 -3.33 -5.45 5.71
N VAL A 45 -2.54 -6.46 6.08
CA VAL A 45 -1.21 -6.67 5.53
C VAL A 45 -1.33 -7.55 4.30
N LYS A 46 -0.82 -7.10 3.16
CA LYS A 46 -0.76 -7.88 1.92
C LYS A 46 0.68 -7.93 1.43
N ASP A 47 1.19 -9.14 1.31
CA ASP A 47 2.55 -9.39 0.85
C ASP A 47 2.53 -9.79 -0.64
N TYR A 48 2.60 -8.80 -1.52
CA TYR A 48 2.75 -9.06 -2.95
C TYR A 48 4.21 -9.25 -3.38
N ILE A 49 5.17 -9.14 -2.46
CA ILE A 49 6.56 -9.53 -2.77
C ILE A 49 6.64 -11.06 -2.78
N ALA A 50 6.10 -11.71 -1.75
CA ALA A 50 6.05 -13.16 -1.63
C ALA A 50 5.04 -13.80 -2.60
N ILE A 51 3.89 -13.16 -2.81
CA ILE A 51 2.85 -13.64 -3.74
C ILE A 51 2.51 -12.53 -4.74
N PRO A 52 3.33 -12.37 -5.82
CA PRO A 52 3.09 -11.36 -6.83
C PRO A 52 1.72 -11.51 -7.49
N LYS A 53 1.16 -10.38 -7.95
CA LYS A 53 -0.05 -10.43 -8.79
C LYS A 53 0.29 -10.96 -10.18
N ALA A 54 -0.73 -11.44 -10.90
CA ALA A 54 -0.58 -11.97 -12.26
C ALA A 54 0.07 -11.00 -13.27
N ASN A 55 -0.02 -9.69 -13.02
CA ASN A 55 0.61 -8.67 -13.85
C ASN A 55 2.07 -8.34 -13.43
N GLY A 56 2.69 -9.15 -12.57
CA GLY A 56 4.05 -8.91 -12.07
C GLY A 56 4.15 -7.86 -10.97
N TYR A 57 3.03 -7.29 -10.50
CA TYR A 57 3.05 -6.28 -9.45
C TYR A 57 3.55 -6.86 -8.12
N GLN A 58 4.54 -6.19 -7.53
CA GLN A 58 5.13 -6.53 -6.24
C GLN A 58 5.19 -5.28 -5.34
N SER A 59 4.80 -5.45 -4.07
CA SER A 59 4.88 -4.45 -2.98
C SER A 59 4.34 -5.06 -1.68
N LEU A 60 4.80 -4.57 -0.53
CA LEU A 60 4.13 -4.78 0.75
C LEU A 60 3.10 -3.68 0.97
N HIS A 61 1.85 -4.06 1.26
CA HIS A 61 0.78 -3.12 1.59
C HIS A 61 0.38 -3.33 3.05
N THR A 62 0.26 -2.24 3.81
CA THR A 62 -0.25 -2.29 5.17
C THR A 62 -1.14 -1.10 5.49
N SER A 63 -2.21 -1.35 6.24
CA SER A 63 -3.09 -0.33 6.82
C SER A 63 -2.89 -0.30 8.33
N MET A 64 -2.71 0.88 8.90
CA MET A 64 -2.49 1.10 10.32
C MET A 64 -3.42 2.18 10.87
N ILE A 65 -3.54 2.24 12.18
CA ILE A 65 -4.23 3.33 12.89
C ILE A 65 -3.18 4.36 13.27
N GLY A 66 -3.18 5.49 12.57
CA GLY A 66 -2.28 6.62 12.81
C GLY A 66 -2.74 7.52 13.96
N PRO A 67 -2.09 8.69 14.12
CA PRO A 67 -2.47 9.68 15.12
C PRO A 67 -3.94 10.07 14.98
N HIS A 68 -4.60 10.34 16.11
CA HIS A 68 -6.02 10.75 16.16
C HIS A 68 -7.01 9.73 15.54
N GLY A 69 -6.60 8.46 15.39
CA GLY A 69 -7.45 7.41 14.82
C GLY A 69 -7.55 7.45 13.29
N VAL A 70 -6.75 8.30 12.65
CA VAL A 70 -6.76 8.48 11.20
C VAL A 70 -6.08 7.27 10.51
N PRO A 71 -6.71 6.63 9.52
CA PRO A 71 -6.09 5.53 8.78
C PRO A 71 -4.82 5.97 8.04
N VAL A 72 -3.76 5.18 8.19
CA VAL A 72 -2.50 5.35 7.45
C VAL A 72 -2.26 4.10 6.62
N GLU A 73 -2.23 4.28 5.30
CA GLU A 73 -1.89 3.24 4.33
C GLU A 73 -0.44 3.43 3.89
N VAL A 74 0.36 2.35 3.90
CA VAL A 74 1.75 2.38 3.44
C VAL A 74 1.96 1.28 2.40
N GLN A 75 2.58 1.65 1.29
CA GLN A 75 3.10 0.74 0.27
C GLN A 75 4.62 0.78 0.31
N ILE A 76 5.27 -0.37 0.44
CA ILE A 76 6.72 -0.49 0.52
C ILE A 76 7.18 -1.37 -0.63
N ARG A 77 8.18 -0.93 -1.40
CA ARG A 77 8.71 -1.70 -2.54
C ARG A 77 10.09 -1.22 -2.95
N THR A 78 10.77 -1.99 -3.79
CA THR A 78 12.06 -1.57 -4.34
C THR A 78 11.88 -0.60 -5.52
N GLU A 79 12.96 0.03 -5.97
CA GLU A 79 12.96 0.85 -7.18
C GLU A 79 12.49 0.06 -8.41
N ASP A 80 13.01 -1.16 -8.62
CA ASP A 80 12.59 -2.03 -9.73
C ASP A 80 11.10 -2.40 -9.67
N MET A 81 10.59 -2.68 -8.46
CA MET A 81 9.17 -2.96 -8.25
C MET A 81 8.30 -1.72 -8.51
N ASP A 82 8.80 -0.51 -8.22
CA ASP A 82 8.11 0.75 -8.51
C ASP A 82 8.07 0.99 -10.02
N GLN A 83 9.20 0.81 -10.72
CA GLN A 83 9.27 0.89 -12.18
C GLN A 83 8.30 -0.08 -12.84
N MET A 84 8.28 -1.35 -12.42
CA MET A 84 7.32 -2.35 -12.91
C MET A 84 5.87 -1.92 -12.63
N ALA A 85 5.59 -1.36 -11.46
CA ALA A 85 4.26 -0.90 -11.09
C ALA A 85 3.80 0.32 -11.92
N GLU A 86 4.71 1.18 -12.35
CA GLU A 86 4.43 2.36 -13.19
C GLU A 86 4.28 2.00 -14.67
N MET A 87 5.06 1.04 -15.17
CA MET A 87 4.99 0.57 -16.56
C MET A 87 3.75 -0.28 -16.85
N GLY A 88 3.16 -0.91 -15.83
CA GLY A 88 2.00 -1.79 -16.02
C GLY A 88 2.30 -3.01 -16.89
N VAL A 89 1.29 -3.55 -17.58
CA VAL A 89 1.41 -4.79 -18.41
C VAL A 89 2.42 -4.63 -19.57
N ALA A 90 2.72 -3.40 -19.98
CA ALA A 90 3.67 -3.11 -21.05
C ALA A 90 5.13 -3.42 -20.70
N GLY A 91 5.49 -3.53 -19.41
CA GLY A 91 6.82 -4.01 -19.00
C GLY A 91 6.94 -5.54 -18.93
N ALA A 92 5.82 -6.24 -18.72
CA ALA A 92 5.79 -7.70 -18.56
C ALA A 92 5.82 -8.46 -19.90
N LEU A 93 5.35 -7.83 -20.97
CA LEU A 93 5.48 -8.27 -22.34
C LEU A 93 6.53 -7.34 -22.95
N GLY A 94 7.75 -7.80 -23.22
CA GLY A 94 8.74 -6.99 -23.96
C GLY A 94 8.30 -6.75 -25.40
N VAL A 95 7.32 -5.87 -25.59
CA VAL A 95 6.79 -5.39 -26.87
C VAL A 95 6.97 -3.88 -26.99
#